data_AF-A0A5N7A2N9-F1
#
_entry.id   AF-A0A5N7A2N9-F1
#
_cell.length_a   1.000
_cell.length_b   1.000
_cell.length_c   1.000
_cell.angle_alpha   90.00
_cell.angle_beta   90.00
_cell.angle_gamma   90.00
#
_symmetry.space_group_name_H-M   'P 1'
#
loop_
_entity.id
_entity.type
_entity.pdbx_description
1 polymer ?
#
loop_
_entity_poly.entity_id
_entity_poly.type
_entity_poly.pdbx_seq_one_letter_code
_entity_poly.pdbx_strand_id
1 'polypeptide(L)'
;MMIGVAVTDIYPAYLGVPRDAVMPIFRMACRLRFMKPDMDTLLRHINTQLDHMIVAALIEAALRLLPPDNTPEGKERLQKKIRDAQLAENSFTDQIRAMDYRFLTESEQKKQNLQSTPDIRFLEPVSIHGKLCHWLEYKNYFGFKANPFIATKTRKQLQRYLSALGPGAVIYRLGFEIDHISIEGVQSFRETEILYSLKQQSRAKLSMK
;
A
#
# COMPACT_ATOMS: atom_id res chain seq x y z
N MET A 1 3.07 -44.31 -15.44
CA MET A 1 2.17 -43.41 -14.71
C MET A 1 2.99 -42.70 -13.65
N MET A 2 3.44 -41.48 -13.94
CA MET A 2 4.14 -40.60 -12.99
C MET A 2 3.33 -39.32 -12.92
N ILE A 3 2.70 -39.13 -11.78
CA ILE A 3 1.87 -37.96 -11.45
C ILE A 3 2.86 -36.81 -11.24
N GLY A 4 2.96 -35.93 -12.23
CA GLY A 4 3.72 -34.68 -12.11
C GLY A 4 3.02 -33.79 -11.09
N VAL A 5 3.60 -33.68 -9.91
CA VAL A 5 3.20 -32.67 -8.92
C VAL A 5 3.49 -31.31 -9.54
N ALA A 6 2.43 -30.58 -9.90
CA ALA A 6 2.54 -29.17 -10.24
C ALA A 6 3.11 -28.46 -9.01
N VAL A 7 4.37 -28.03 -9.09
CA VAL A 7 4.96 -27.13 -8.11
C VAL A 7 4.18 -25.82 -8.23
N THR A 8 3.14 -25.67 -7.42
CA THR A 8 2.51 -24.37 -7.22
C THR A 8 3.58 -23.50 -6.58
N ASP A 9 4.06 -22.47 -7.29
CA ASP A 9 4.84 -21.40 -6.70
C ASP A 9 3.98 -20.74 -5.61
N ILE A 10 4.08 -21.24 -4.38
CA ILE A 10 3.45 -20.64 -3.21
C ILE A 10 4.34 -19.45 -2.85
N TYR A 11 3.99 -18.27 -3.37
CA TYR A 11 4.52 -17.03 -2.81
C TYR A 11 4.11 -17.01 -1.33
N PRO A 12 5.04 -16.99 -0.37
CA PRO A 12 4.69 -17.03 1.04
C PRO A 12 3.79 -15.83 1.37
N ALA A 13 2.72 -16.08 2.11
CA ALA A 13 1.78 -15.03 2.47
C ALA A 13 2.50 -13.95 3.30
N TYR A 14 2.54 -12.73 2.77
CA TYR A 14 3.07 -11.58 3.50
C TYR A 14 2.09 -11.21 4.62
N LEU A 15 2.48 -11.47 5.87
CA LEU A 15 1.65 -11.21 7.07
C LEU A 15 1.80 -9.79 7.62
N GLY A 16 2.78 -9.03 7.15
CA GLY A 16 3.15 -7.73 7.70
C GLY A 16 4.41 -7.80 8.57
N VAL A 17 4.92 -6.61 8.93
CA VAL A 17 6.08 -6.44 9.80
C VAL A 17 5.62 -6.28 11.24
N PRO A 18 6.23 -6.97 12.21
CA PRO A 18 5.81 -6.84 13.60
C PRO A 18 6.20 -5.47 14.17
N ARG A 19 5.38 -4.98 15.11
CA ARG A 19 5.50 -3.63 15.66
C ARG A 19 6.82 -3.38 16.39
N ASP A 20 7.35 -4.40 17.03
CA ASP A 20 8.64 -4.37 17.74
C ASP A 20 9.83 -4.17 16.80
N ALA A 21 9.73 -4.55 15.52
CA ALA A 21 10.71 -4.21 14.49
C ALA A 21 10.51 -2.78 13.94
N VAL A 22 9.25 -2.32 13.81
CA VAL A 22 8.93 -0.99 13.25
C VAL A 22 9.23 0.15 14.24
N MET A 23 8.79 0.02 15.50
CA MET A 23 8.77 1.12 16.47
C MET A 23 10.15 1.66 16.86
N PRO A 24 11.20 0.84 17.07
CA PRO A 24 12.54 1.36 17.40
C PRO A 24 13.07 2.30 16.31
N ILE A 25 12.88 1.92 15.04
CA ILE A 25 13.30 2.72 13.89
C ILE A 25 12.53 4.03 13.84
N PHE A 26 11.19 3.97 13.89
CA PHE A 26 10.38 5.17 13.82
C PHE A 26 10.64 6.13 15.00
N ARG A 27 10.84 5.60 16.21
CA ARG A 27 11.19 6.40 17.39
C ARG A 27 12.54 7.08 17.24
N MET A 28 13.54 6.34 16.75
CA MET A 28 14.86 6.91 16.51
C MET A 28 14.83 7.97 15.40
N ALA A 29 14.11 7.71 14.30
CA ALA A 29 13.88 8.69 13.25
C ALA A 29 13.19 9.95 13.80
N CYS A 30 12.18 9.80 14.65
CA CYS A 30 11.53 10.91 15.34
C CYS A 30 12.51 11.69 16.22
N ARG A 31 13.37 11.00 16.99
CA ARG A 31 14.38 11.65 17.86
C ARG A 31 15.37 12.47 17.06
N LEU A 32 15.80 11.96 15.90
CA LEU A 32 16.83 12.58 15.08
C LEU A 32 16.26 13.57 14.03
N ARG A 33 14.94 13.64 13.84
CA ARG A 33 14.27 14.34 12.72
C ARG A 33 14.74 15.77 12.46
N PHE A 34 15.11 16.52 13.49
CA PHE A 34 15.58 17.90 13.36
C PHE A 34 16.94 18.02 12.63
N MET A 35 17.74 16.96 12.63
CA MET A 35 18.99 16.87 11.88
C MET A 35 18.80 16.26 10.48
N LYS A 36 17.56 15.96 10.07
CA LYS A 36 17.22 15.28 8.80
C LYS A 36 18.03 13.98 8.60
N PRO A 37 17.84 12.97 9.47
CA PRO A 37 18.64 11.76 9.45
C PRO A 37 18.43 11.01 8.13
N ASP A 38 19.52 10.45 7.62
CA ASP A 38 19.50 9.47 6.55
C ASP A 38 19.62 8.04 7.13
N MET A 39 19.69 7.06 6.22
CA MET A 39 19.85 5.65 6.56
C MET A 39 21.10 5.40 7.42
N ASP A 40 22.25 5.91 7.01
CA ASP A 40 23.52 5.68 7.70
C ASP A 40 23.52 6.28 9.10
N THR A 41 22.93 7.47 9.25
CA THR A 41 22.76 8.12 10.55
C THR A 41 21.93 7.24 11.50
N LEU A 42 20.86 6.62 11.00
CA LEU A 42 20.02 5.73 11.80
C LEU A 42 20.73 4.44 12.17
N LEU A 43 21.39 3.79 11.20
CA LEU A 43 22.05 2.50 11.41
C LEU A 43 23.21 2.57 12.43
N ARG A 44 23.79 3.75 12.68
CA ARG A 44 24.74 3.96 13.79
C ARG A 44 24.11 3.82 15.18
N HIS A 45 22.79 3.97 15.30
CA HIS A 45 22.07 3.98 16.56
C HIS A 45 21.17 2.76 16.76
N ILE A 46 20.82 2.07 15.68
CA ILE A 46 19.90 0.94 15.69
C ILE A 46 20.42 -0.18 14.79
N ASN A 47 20.29 -1.42 15.24
CA ASN A 47 20.44 -2.59 14.37
C ASN A 47 19.04 -3.01 13.89
N THR A 48 18.88 -3.26 12.60
CA THR A 48 17.60 -3.67 12.01
C THR A 48 17.82 -4.62 10.85
N GLN A 49 16.87 -5.54 10.68
CA GLN A 49 16.78 -6.44 9.53
C GLN A 49 15.67 -6.01 8.56
N LEU A 50 15.03 -4.85 8.81
CA LEU A 50 14.02 -4.33 7.91
C LEU A 50 14.65 -3.88 6.59
N ASP A 51 13.92 -4.14 5.51
CA ASP A 51 14.27 -3.68 4.18
C ASP A 51 14.55 -2.16 4.16
N HIS A 52 15.58 -1.77 3.42
CA HIS A 52 16.04 -0.38 3.36
C HIS A 52 14.94 0.59 2.90
N MET A 53 14.04 0.16 2.02
CA MET A 53 12.92 1.00 1.56
C MET A 53 11.89 1.20 2.67
N ILE A 54 11.67 0.20 3.53
CA ILE A 54 10.80 0.34 4.71
C ILE A 54 11.43 1.32 5.70
N VAL A 55 12.73 1.19 5.99
CA VAL A 55 13.43 2.12 6.88
C VAL A 55 13.37 3.55 6.33
N ALA A 56 13.65 3.75 5.03
CA ALA A 56 13.52 5.04 4.37
C ALA A 56 12.09 5.60 4.49
N ALA A 57 11.06 4.78 4.27
CA ALA A 57 9.67 5.22 4.42
C ALA A 57 9.33 5.64 5.87
N LEU A 58 9.90 4.98 6.88
CA LEU A 58 9.75 5.35 8.29
C LEU A 58 10.47 6.67 8.62
N ILE A 59 11.66 6.88 8.07
CA ILE A 59 12.37 8.17 8.15
C ILE A 59 11.51 9.28 7.56
N GLU A 60 11.02 9.08 6.34
CA GLU A 60 10.18 10.05 5.67
C GLU A 60 8.91 10.36 6.45
N ALA A 61 8.29 9.34 7.06
CA ALA A 61 7.13 9.54 7.91
C ALA A 61 7.46 10.39 9.16
N ALA A 62 8.63 10.21 9.77
CA ALA A 62 9.07 11.03 10.89
C ALA A 62 9.36 12.49 10.47
N LEU A 63 9.94 12.68 9.27
CA LEU A 63 10.19 14.01 8.71
C LEU A 63 8.91 14.79 8.40
N ARG A 64 7.80 14.11 8.06
CA ARG A 64 6.47 14.75 7.88
C ARG A 64 5.90 15.36 9.16
N LEU A 65 6.46 15.06 10.33
CA LEU A 65 6.08 15.70 11.60
C LEU A 65 6.69 17.10 11.76
N LEU A 66 7.60 17.50 10.87
CA LEU A 66 8.15 18.85 10.82
C LEU A 66 7.21 19.77 10.01
N PRO A 67 7.30 21.10 10.21
CA PRO A 67 6.64 22.05 9.33
C PRO A 67 7.04 21.83 7.86
N PRO A 68 6.14 22.09 6.90
CA PRO A 68 6.46 21.97 5.47
C PRO A 68 7.70 22.75 5.09
N ASP A 69 8.60 22.11 4.35
CA ASP A 69 9.81 22.74 3.82
C ASP A 69 9.43 23.61 2.61
N ASN A 70 9.24 24.91 2.87
CA ASN A 70 8.76 25.86 1.87
C ASN A 70 9.88 26.47 1.00
N THR A 71 11.14 26.03 1.17
CA THR A 71 12.23 26.44 0.26
C THR A 71 11.98 25.91 -1.15
N PRO A 72 12.61 26.49 -2.19
CA PRO A 72 12.52 25.97 -3.56
C PRO A 72 12.85 24.48 -3.64
N GLU A 73 13.93 24.03 -2.97
CA GLU A 73 14.37 22.63 -2.93
C GLU A 73 13.36 21.75 -2.18
N GLY A 74 12.78 22.25 -1.09
CA GLY A 74 11.71 21.58 -0.36
C GLY A 74 10.47 21.32 -1.23
N LYS A 75 10.05 22.33 -1.99
CA LYS A 75 8.93 22.26 -2.94
C LYS A 75 9.22 21.32 -4.09
N GLU A 76 10.42 21.36 -4.68
CA GLU A 76 10.83 20.46 -5.74
C GLU A 76 10.83 19.00 -5.27
N ARG A 77 11.38 18.72 -4.08
CA ARG A 77 11.32 17.39 -3.46
C ARG A 77 9.89 16.91 -3.27
N LEU A 78 8.99 17.78 -2.80
CA LEU A 78 7.57 17.44 -2.65
C LEU A 78 6.91 17.11 -4.00
N GLN A 79 7.15 17.93 -5.03
CA GLN A 79 6.62 17.69 -6.38
C GLN A 79 7.12 16.37 -6.97
N LYS A 80 8.42 16.07 -6.81
CA LYS A 80 8.99 14.78 -7.23
C LYS A 80 8.29 13.63 -6.52
N LYS A 81 8.09 13.70 -5.19
CA LYS A 81 7.38 12.67 -4.43
C LYS A 81 5.94 12.46 -4.89
N ILE A 82 5.21 13.53 -5.19
CA ILE A 82 3.84 13.45 -5.72
C ILE A 82 3.86 12.75 -7.08
N ARG A 83 4.79 13.13 -7.97
CA ARG A 83 4.95 12.50 -9.29
C ARG A 83 5.29 11.01 -9.16
N ASP A 84 6.24 10.65 -8.31
CA ASP A 84 6.66 9.27 -8.09
C ASP A 84 5.51 8.41 -7.52
N ALA A 85 4.69 8.98 -6.64
CA ALA A 85 3.48 8.33 -6.13
C ALA A 85 2.43 8.10 -7.22
N GLN A 86 2.18 9.10 -8.08
CA GLN A 86 1.24 8.96 -9.19
C GLN A 86 1.72 7.92 -10.21
N LEU A 87 3.02 7.89 -10.54
CA LEU A 87 3.58 6.91 -11.46
C LEU A 87 3.44 5.49 -10.91
N ALA A 88 3.65 5.29 -9.61
CA ALA A 88 3.47 4.00 -8.96
C ALA A 88 2.01 3.53 -9.00
N GLU A 89 1.07 4.43 -8.70
CA GLU A 89 -0.37 4.14 -8.76
C GLU A 89 -0.84 3.82 -10.19
N ASN A 90 -0.39 4.59 -11.18
CA ASN A 90 -0.70 4.34 -12.58
C ASN A 90 -0.16 2.98 -13.01
N SER A 91 1.10 2.67 -12.68
CA SER A 91 1.72 1.38 -12.99
C SER A 91 0.99 0.21 -12.33
N PHE A 92 0.55 0.37 -11.09
CA PHE A 92 -0.27 -0.64 -10.41
C PHE A 92 -1.58 -0.86 -11.17
N THR A 93 -2.29 0.22 -11.49
CA THR A 93 -3.57 0.20 -12.21
C THR A 93 -3.45 -0.44 -13.59
N ASP A 94 -2.42 -0.08 -14.35
CA ASP A 94 -2.16 -0.63 -15.69
C ASP A 94 -1.90 -2.14 -15.64
N GLN A 95 -1.20 -2.64 -14.61
CA GLN A 95 -0.99 -4.07 -14.42
C GLN A 95 -2.29 -4.82 -14.12
N ILE A 96 -3.18 -4.25 -13.28
CA ILE A 96 -4.50 -4.85 -13.01
C ILE A 96 -5.33 -4.91 -14.29
N ARG A 97 -5.30 -3.84 -15.10
CA ARG A 97 -6.03 -3.78 -16.38
C ARG A 97 -5.47 -4.78 -17.40
N ALA A 98 -4.15 -4.95 -17.45
CA ALA A 98 -3.49 -5.96 -18.29
C ALA A 98 -3.84 -7.41 -17.92
N MET A 99 -4.34 -7.64 -16.70
CA MET A 99 -4.87 -8.94 -16.25
C MET A 99 -6.37 -9.12 -16.54
N ASP A 100 -6.96 -8.25 -17.36
CA ASP A 100 -8.37 -8.28 -17.83
C ASP A 100 -9.41 -8.07 -16.71
N TYR A 101 -9.03 -7.39 -15.62
CA TYR A 101 -9.99 -6.95 -14.61
C TYR A 101 -10.70 -5.67 -15.06
N ARG A 102 -12.03 -5.64 -14.92
CA ARG A 102 -12.87 -4.48 -15.26
C ARG A 102 -13.11 -3.61 -14.03
N PHE A 103 -12.72 -2.35 -14.11
CA PHE A 103 -12.85 -1.39 -13.02
C PHE A 103 -12.86 0.05 -13.53
N LEU A 104 -13.27 0.98 -12.67
CA LEU A 104 -13.14 2.42 -12.82
C LEU A 104 -11.97 2.92 -11.99
N THR A 105 -11.15 3.79 -12.56
CA THR A 105 -10.10 4.57 -11.88
C THR A 105 -10.71 5.73 -11.10
N GLU A 106 -9.95 6.32 -10.17
CA GLU A 106 -10.39 7.54 -9.45
C GLU A 106 -10.83 8.65 -10.42
N SER A 107 -10.05 8.87 -11.49
CA SER A 107 -10.33 9.89 -12.51
C SER A 107 -11.63 9.63 -13.27
N GLU A 108 -11.92 8.37 -13.64
CA GLU A 108 -13.17 7.99 -14.30
C GLU A 108 -14.37 8.15 -13.38
N GLN A 109 -14.22 7.82 -12.09
CA GLN A 109 -15.27 7.98 -11.09
C GLN A 109 -15.58 9.47 -10.82
N LYS A 110 -14.55 10.33 -10.77
CA LYS A 110 -14.70 11.78 -10.65
C LYS A 110 -15.46 12.37 -11.84
N LYS A 111 -15.16 11.93 -13.08
CA LYS A 111 -15.90 12.35 -14.29
C LYS A 111 -17.39 11.98 -14.22
N GLN A 112 -17.73 10.92 -13.50
CA GLN A 112 -19.10 10.46 -13.26
C GLN A 112 -19.74 11.10 -12.00
N ASN A 113 -19.07 12.06 -11.35
CA ASN A 113 -19.52 12.70 -10.11
C ASN A 113 -19.85 11.73 -8.96
N LEU A 114 -19.12 10.61 -8.89
CA LEU A 114 -19.28 9.65 -7.80
C LEU A 114 -18.66 10.20 -6.51
N GLN A 115 -19.36 9.99 -5.38
CA GLN A 115 -18.96 10.56 -4.08
C GLN A 115 -17.77 9.83 -3.43
N SER A 116 -17.68 8.52 -3.62
CA SER A 116 -16.58 7.69 -3.11
C SER A 116 -15.76 7.19 -4.29
N THR A 117 -14.53 7.69 -4.38
CA THR A 117 -13.60 7.42 -5.48
C THR A 117 -12.33 6.76 -4.94
N PRO A 118 -12.36 5.47 -4.59
CA PRO A 118 -11.12 4.71 -4.38
C PRO A 118 -10.30 4.67 -5.67
N ASP A 119 -8.99 4.40 -5.57
CA ASP A 119 -8.10 4.37 -6.74
C ASP A 119 -8.58 3.38 -7.81
N ILE A 120 -9.09 2.22 -7.37
CA ILE A 120 -9.75 1.22 -8.22
C ILE A 120 -11.11 0.89 -7.63
N ARG A 121 -12.16 0.95 -8.45
CA ARG A 121 -13.50 0.44 -8.14
C ARG A 121 -13.89 -0.62 -9.16
N PHE A 122 -13.96 -1.89 -8.75
CA PHE A 122 -14.33 -2.97 -9.66
C PHE A 122 -15.78 -2.85 -10.12
N LEU A 123 -16.04 -3.20 -11.39
CA LEU A 123 -17.41 -3.27 -11.91
C LEU A 123 -18.16 -4.48 -11.33
N GLU A 124 -17.43 -5.58 -11.10
CA GLU A 124 -17.88 -6.77 -10.42
C GLU A 124 -16.89 -7.11 -9.31
N PRO A 125 -17.34 -7.48 -8.10
CA PRO A 125 -16.42 -7.70 -6.99
C PRO A 125 -15.45 -8.85 -7.28
N VAL A 126 -14.18 -8.68 -6.87
CA VAL A 126 -13.11 -9.66 -7.10
C VAL A 126 -12.79 -10.39 -5.81
N SER A 127 -12.66 -11.72 -5.86
CA SER A 127 -12.21 -12.51 -4.72
C SER A 127 -10.69 -12.50 -4.60
N ILE A 128 -10.18 -11.87 -3.55
CA ILE A 128 -8.75 -11.76 -3.24
C ILE A 128 -8.49 -12.52 -1.94
N HIS A 129 -7.69 -13.58 -2.01
CA HIS A 129 -7.42 -14.48 -0.88
C HIS A 129 -8.71 -14.93 -0.14
N GLY A 130 -9.77 -15.24 -0.91
CA GLY A 130 -11.06 -15.68 -0.37
C GLY A 130 -11.93 -14.57 0.23
N LYS A 131 -11.52 -13.31 0.14
CA LYS A 131 -12.30 -12.14 0.56
C LYS A 131 -12.79 -11.38 -0.65
N LEU A 132 -14.08 -11.04 -0.67
CA LEU A 132 -14.66 -10.22 -1.73
C LEU A 132 -14.15 -8.78 -1.61
N CYS A 133 -13.72 -8.19 -2.71
CA CYS A 133 -13.22 -6.82 -2.78
C CYS A 133 -13.93 -6.06 -3.90
N HIS A 134 -14.64 -4.99 -3.53
CA HIS A 134 -15.34 -4.09 -4.45
C HIS A 134 -14.44 -2.93 -4.90
N TRP A 135 -13.42 -2.62 -4.11
CA TRP A 135 -12.50 -1.51 -4.36
C TRP A 135 -11.11 -1.79 -3.81
N LEU A 136 -10.11 -1.13 -4.39
CA LEU A 136 -8.73 -1.06 -3.90
C LEU A 136 -8.31 0.40 -3.73
N GLU A 137 -7.63 0.70 -2.63
CA GLU A 137 -6.97 1.99 -2.38
C GLU A 137 -5.46 1.75 -2.30
N TYR A 138 -4.68 2.41 -3.14
CA TYR A 138 -3.25 2.24 -3.29
C TYR A 138 -2.46 3.26 -2.45
N LYS A 139 -1.32 2.80 -1.92
CA LYS A 139 -0.38 3.58 -1.12
C LYS A 139 1.05 3.23 -1.52
N ASN A 140 1.76 4.19 -2.11
CA ASN A 140 3.16 4.07 -2.52
C ASN A 140 4.18 4.05 -1.34
N TYR A 141 3.72 3.83 -0.10
CA TYR A 141 4.56 3.90 1.10
C TYR A 141 4.27 2.70 2.03
N PHE A 142 5.03 2.57 3.12
CA PHE A 142 4.83 1.52 4.12
C PHE A 142 3.73 1.89 5.13
N GLY A 143 2.71 1.05 5.31
CA GLY A 143 1.61 1.30 6.24
C GLY A 143 1.96 0.95 7.69
N PHE A 144 1.71 1.82 8.68
CA PHE A 144 2.00 1.51 10.08
C PHE A 144 1.15 2.32 11.07
N LYS A 145 1.00 1.84 12.32
CA LYS A 145 0.06 2.39 13.32
C LYS A 145 0.44 3.79 13.78
N ALA A 146 1.73 4.01 13.99
CA ALA A 146 2.26 5.18 14.68
C ALA A 146 2.31 6.46 13.82
N ASN A 147 1.55 6.53 12.73
CA ASN A 147 1.43 7.72 11.90
C ASN A 147 0.14 8.50 12.26
N PRO A 148 0.18 9.38 13.28
CA PRO A 148 -1.02 9.90 13.96
C PRO A 148 -1.90 10.79 13.05
N PHE A 149 -1.30 11.48 12.08
CA PHE A 149 -2.04 12.40 11.20
C PHE A 149 -2.70 11.69 10.01
N ILE A 150 -2.10 10.59 9.55
CA ILE A 150 -2.60 9.83 8.40
C ILE A 150 -3.67 8.83 8.85
N ALA A 151 -3.47 8.15 9.99
CA ALA A 151 -4.34 7.07 10.44
C ALA A 151 -5.82 7.48 10.58
N THR A 152 -6.11 8.67 11.13
CA THR A 152 -7.51 9.12 11.34
C THR A 152 -8.21 9.48 10.04
N LYS A 153 -7.54 10.23 9.15
CA LYS A 153 -8.12 10.61 7.85
C LYS A 153 -8.34 9.38 6.97
N THR A 154 -7.34 8.50 6.91
CA THR A 154 -7.43 7.23 6.19
C THR A 154 -8.55 6.37 6.77
N ARG A 155 -8.66 6.18 8.10
CA ARG A 155 -9.76 5.39 8.68
C ARG A 155 -11.13 5.91 8.27
N LYS A 156 -11.38 7.23 8.31
CA LYS A 156 -12.66 7.83 7.88
C LYS A 156 -12.93 7.60 6.39
N GLN A 157 -11.90 7.73 5.55
CA GLN A 157 -11.99 7.46 4.11
C GLN A 157 -12.38 5.99 3.85
N LEU A 158 -11.68 5.04 4.48
CA LEU A 158 -11.94 3.61 4.30
C LEU A 158 -13.32 3.19 4.82
N GLN A 159 -13.77 3.76 5.94
CA GLN A 159 -15.13 3.54 6.45
C GLN A 159 -16.19 4.02 5.46
N ARG A 160 -15.99 5.20 4.84
CA ARG A 160 -16.91 5.71 3.83
C ARG A 160 -16.98 4.78 2.61
N TYR A 161 -15.83 4.27 2.15
CA TYR A 161 -15.82 3.30 1.05
C TYR A 161 -16.53 2.00 1.44
N LEU A 162 -16.26 1.47 2.63
CA LEU A 162 -16.92 0.27 3.14
C LEU A 162 -18.44 0.45 3.18
N SER A 163 -18.95 1.55 3.74
CA SER A 163 -20.38 1.83 3.82
C SER A 163 -21.04 2.03 2.45
N ALA A 164 -20.34 2.65 1.49
CA ALA A 164 -20.92 3.01 0.20
C ALA A 164 -20.78 1.93 -0.87
N LEU A 165 -19.70 1.15 -0.82
CA LEU A 165 -19.27 0.24 -1.88
C LEU A 165 -19.20 -1.22 -1.45
N GLY A 166 -19.22 -1.49 -0.14
CA GLY A 166 -18.97 -2.82 0.41
C GLY A 166 -17.49 -3.08 0.73
N PRO A 167 -17.13 -4.33 1.04
CA PRO A 167 -15.77 -4.73 1.43
C PRO A 167 -14.71 -4.36 0.38
N GLY A 168 -13.48 -4.12 0.82
CA GLY A 168 -12.38 -3.77 -0.07
C GLY A 168 -11.02 -3.90 0.58
N ALA A 169 -10.00 -3.36 -0.06
CA ALA A 169 -8.64 -3.49 0.44
C ALA A 169 -7.76 -2.25 0.23
N VAL A 170 -6.76 -2.11 1.09
CA VAL A 170 -5.67 -1.13 0.93
C VAL A 170 -4.43 -1.87 0.46
N ILE A 171 -3.81 -1.37 -0.59
CA ILE A 171 -2.60 -1.94 -1.20
C ILE A 171 -1.41 -1.05 -0.85
N TYR A 172 -0.44 -1.60 -0.14
CA TYR A 172 0.80 -0.92 0.21
C TYR A 172 1.95 -1.43 -0.63
N ARG A 173 2.63 -0.54 -1.37
CA ARG A 173 3.78 -0.92 -2.19
C ARG A 173 4.87 -1.64 -1.41
N LEU A 174 5.22 -1.08 -0.24
CA LEU A 174 6.31 -1.58 0.60
C LEU A 174 5.84 -2.59 1.67
N GLY A 175 4.53 -2.85 1.74
CA GLY A 175 3.91 -3.62 2.82
C GLY A 175 3.47 -2.78 4.02
N PHE A 176 3.21 -3.43 5.15
CA PHE A 176 2.57 -2.81 6.30
C PHE A 176 2.94 -3.46 7.64
N GLU A 177 2.78 -2.72 8.75
CA GLU A 177 2.86 -3.21 10.13
C GLU A 177 1.64 -4.09 10.43
N ILE A 178 1.84 -5.20 11.14
CA ILE A 178 0.75 -6.08 11.56
C ILE A 178 -0.33 -5.29 12.32
N ASP A 179 -1.58 -5.56 11.94
CA ASP A 179 -2.80 -4.95 12.49
C ASP A 179 -2.86 -3.42 12.38
N HIS A 180 -2.12 -2.78 11.46
CA HIS A 180 -2.09 -1.31 11.36
C HIS A 180 -3.43 -0.67 11.05
N ILE A 181 -4.28 -1.39 10.33
CA ILE A 181 -5.68 -1.07 10.09
C ILE A 181 -6.55 -2.17 10.69
N SER A 182 -7.41 -1.79 11.63
CA SER A 182 -8.46 -2.68 12.18
C SER A 182 -9.81 -2.07 11.82
N ILE A 183 -10.34 -2.47 10.66
CA ILE A 183 -11.68 -2.15 10.16
C ILE A 183 -12.22 -3.45 9.53
N GLU A 184 -13.30 -3.99 10.08
CA GLU A 184 -13.93 -5.19 9.54
C GLU A 184 -14.38 -4.96 8.08
N GLY A 185 -14.14 -5.94 7.21
CA GLY A 185 -14.42 -5.82 5.78
C GLY A 185 -13.38 -5.01 4.98
N VAL A 186 -12.34 -4.48 5.61
CA VAL A 186 -11.21 -3.84 4.92
C VAL A 186 -9.94 -4.65 5.15
N GLN A 187 -9.36 -5.17 4.06
CA GLN A 187 -8.10 -5.91 4.10
C GLN A 187 -6.91 -5.00 3.81
N SER A 188 -5.71 -5.47 4.15
CA SER A 188 -4.47 -4.83 3.74
C SER A 188 -3.56 -5.84 3.08
N PHE A 189 -2.94 -5.43 1.99
CA PHE A 189 -2.05 -6.29 1.23
C PHE A 189 -0.82 -5.54 0.78
N ARG A 190 0.27 -6.28 0.55
CA ARG A 190 1.44 -5.76 -0.14
C ARG A 190 1.26 -5.94 -1.64
N GLU A 191 1.68 -4.96 -2.40
CA GLU A 191 1.50 -4.89 -3.86
C GLU A 191 1.98 -6.16 -4.57
N THR A 192 3.19 -6.63 -4.24
CA THR A 192 3.82 -7.78 -4.88
C THR A 192 2.95 -9.04 -4.83
N GLU A 193 2.43 -9.39 -3.65
CA GLU A 193 1.60 -10.58 -3.45
C GLU A 193 0.26 -10.47 -4.19
N ILE A 194 -0.30 -9.25 -4.25
CA ILE A 194 -1.59 -9.02 -4.91
C ILE A 194 -1.46 -9.14 -6.42
N LEU A 195 -0.45 -8.50 -7.00
CA LEU A 195 -0.19 -8.61 -8.42
C LEU A 195 0.09 -10.07 -8.80
N TYR A 196 0.85 -10.80 -7.97
CA TYR A 196 1.06 -12.23 -8.17
C TYR A 196 -0.25 -13.03 -8.13
N SER A 197 -1.05 -12.88 -7.07
CA SER A 197 -2.32 -13.60 -6.90
C SER A 197 -3.30 -13.32 -8.05
N LEU A 198 -3.50 -12.05 -8.41
CA LEU A 198 -4.43 -11.67 -9.47
C LEU A 198 -3.96 -12.16 -10.85
N LYS A 199 -2.65 -12.16 -11.09
CA LYS A 199 -2.08 -12.73 -12.33
C LYS A 199 -2.35 -14.22 -12.45
N GLN A 200 -2.19 -14.97 -11.35
CA GLN A 200 -2.47 -16.41 -11.36
C GLN A 200 -3.97 -16.70 -11.54
N GLN A 201 -4.85 -15.91 -10.90
CA GLN A 201 -6.29 -16.02 -11.12
C GLN A 201 -6.68 -15.73 -12.58
N SER A 202 -6.11 -14.68 -13.18
CA SER A 202 -6.36 -14.33 -14.58
C SER A 202 -5.92 -15.44 -15.54
N ARG A 203 -4.73 -16.02 -15.33
CA ARG A 203 -4.24 -17.19 -16.09
C ARG A 203 -5.13 -18.41 -15.96
N ALA A 204 -5.60 -18.72 -14.74
CA ALA A 204 -6.50 -19.84 -14.51
C ALA A 204 -7.84 -19.66 -15.26
N LYS A 205 -8.39 -18.44 -15.29
CA LYS A 205 -9.62 -18.12 -16.06
C LYS A 205 -9.43 -18.32 -17.57
N LEU A 206 -8.26 -18.00 -18.10
CA LEU A 206 -7.92 -18.20 -19.51
C LEU A 206 -7.77 -19.68 -19.86
N SER A 207 -7.22 -20.51 -18.96
CA SER A 207 -7.04 -21.95 -19.18
C SER A 207 -8.34 -22.76 -19.12
N MET A 208 -9.43 -22.18 -18.60
CA MET A 208 -10.74 -22.81 -18.51
C MET A 208 -11.70 -22.42 -19.64
N LYS A 209 -11.28 -21.54 -20.55
CA LYS A 209 -11.99 -21.18 -21.78
C LYS A 209 -11.42 -21.97 -22.95
#